data_AF-A0A310SW62-F1
#
_entry.id   AF-A0A310SW62-F1
#
_cell.length_a   1.000
_cell.length_b   1.000
_cell.length_c   1.000
_cell.angle_alpha   90.00
_cell.angle_beta   90.00
_cell.angle_gamma   90.00
#
_symmetry.space_group_name_H-M   'P 1'
#
loop_
_entity.id
_entity.type
_entity.pdbx_description
1 polymer ?
#
loop_
_entity_poly.entity_id
_entity_poly.type
_entity_poly.pdbx_seq_one_letter_code
_entity_poly.pdbx_strand_id
1 'polypeptide(L)'
;MASIEESWTEATDGLDSGVCDTWFTKLQEAYSEEKRTYHNLDSLHNKLNCYYEIKDNLKNPQAVLLALFFQNFEYDPKALDGENKSLEHFNAFADEAEIPADAELREETCELLKVAATHSTDAHKIGGAFGGEDAHYFLDLDMAMLGSSPESYAEYREKIRGEYSFLSEPMYTALRLKALKYQNTYRLTAYNPFKVDPVDKIIKMTMITKLEDISYDAVECLKVCESVASAIRDKIKNLNFDRYKIVVSVTIIEKANQSIQSAMGFLWDAEKDNYSTFSYEARTFHAYCCVFGLYYE
;
A
#
# COMPACT_ATOMS: atom_id res chain seq x y z
N MET A 1 -6.36 3.49 28.02
CA MET A 1 -7.25 3.85 26.91
C MET A 1 -7.49 5.34 27.02
N ALA A 2 -7.33 6.06 25.92
CA ALA A 2 -7.47 7.50 25.86
C ALA A 2 -8.92 7.94 26.13
N SER A 3 -9.17 8.89 27.02
CA SER A 3 -10.48 9.54 27.08
C SER A 3 -10.56 10.64 26.03
N ILE A 4 -11.67 10.72 25.28
CA ILE A 4 -11.90 11.82 24.33
C ILE A 4 -11.92 13.16 25.07
N GLU A 5 -12.57 13.20 26.24
CA GLU A 5 -12.67 14.41 27.06
C GLU A 5 -11.30 14.85 27.60
N GLU A 6 -10.53 13.92 28.19
CA GLU A 6 -9.17 14.24 28.68
C GLU A 6 -8.25 14.69 27.55
N SER A 7 -8.37 14.07 26.36
CA SER A 7 -7.60 14.45 25.18
C SER A 7 -7.99 15.82 24.65
N TRP A 8 -9.27 16.20 24.75
CA TRP A 8 -9.72 17.55 24.41
C TRP A 8 -9.19 18.58 25.41
N THR A 9 -9.21 18.26 26.71
CA THR A 9 -8.58 19.11 27.74
C THR A 9 -7.09 19.28 27.50
N GLU A 10 -6.36 18.21 27.13
CA GLU A 10 -4.93 18.29 26.75
C GLU A 10 -4.73 19.14 25.49
N ALA A 11 -5.59 18.98 24.46
CA ALA A 11 -5.52 19.77 23.22
C ALA A 11 -5.74 21.27 23.45
N THR A 12 -6.55 21.62 24.45
CA THR A 12 -7.00 22.99 24.74
C THR A 12 -6.37 23.59 25.99
N ASP A 13 -5.30 22.97 26.50
CA ASP A 13 -4.57 23.50 27.66
C ASP A 13 -4.09 24.94 27.41
N GLY A 14 -4.37 25.81 28.37
CA GLY A 14 -4.08 27.25 28.28
C GLY A 14 -5.10 28.11 27.50
N LEU A 15 -6.21 27.54 27.01
CA LEU A 15 -7.27 28.29 26.31
C LEU A 15 -8.48 28.59 27.22
N ASP A 16 -9.38 29.47 26.78
CA ASP A 16 -10.61 29.80 27.54
C ASP A 16 -11.53 28.58 27.67
N SER A 17 -11.80 28.16 28.91
CA SER A 17 -12.58 26.95 29.19
C SER A 17 -14.02 27.04 28.69
N GLY A 18 -14.64 28.23 28.71
CA GLY A 18 -16.02 28.41 28.27
C GLY A 18 -16.18 28.22 26.76
N VAL A 19 -15.21 28.73 25.99
CA VAL A 19 -15.12 28.49 24.54
C VAL A 19 -14.84 27.00 24.28
N CYS A 20 -13.91 26.40 24.99
CA CYS A 20 -13.53 24.99 24.81
C CYS A 20 -14.70 24.03 25.11
N ASP A 21 -15.49 24.27 26.16
CA ASP A 21 -16.67 23.47 26.49
C ASP A 21 -17.75 23.57 25.40
N THR A 22 -17.94 24.78 24.87
CA THR A 22 -18.91 25.04 23.79
C THR A 22 -18.51 24.29 22.53
N TRP A 23 -17.24 24.33 22.14
CA TRP A 23 -16.73 23.63 20.97
C TRP A 23 -16.66 22.12 21.15
N PHE A 24 -16.38 21.63 22.35
CA PHE A 24 -16.47 20.21 22.65
C PHE A 24 -17.88 19.66 22.45
N THR A 25 -18.89 20.40 22.90
CA THR A 25 -20.29 20.04 22.69
C THR A 25 -20.61 19.96 21.19
N LYS A 26 -20.20 20.95 20.39
CA LYS A 26 -20.37 20.95 18.93
C LYS A 26 -19.66 19.75 18.27
N LEU A 27 -18.44 19.44 18.69
CA LEU A 27 -17.68 18.28 18.23
C LEU A 27 -18.43 16.98 18.53
N GLN A 28 -18.91 16.80 19.75
CA GLN A 28 -19.66 15.61 20.15
C GLN A 28 -20.94 15.45 19.32
N GLU A 29 -21.68 16.52 19.08
CA GLU A 29 -22.87 16.51 18.22
C GLU A 29 -22.52 16.13 16.78
N ALA A 30 -21.49 16.74 16.20
CA ALA A 30 -21.06 16.48 14.83
C ALA A 30 -20.60 15.02 14.62
N TYR A 31 -19.79 14.49 15.53
CA TYR A 31 -19.32 13.10 15.46
C TYR A 31 -20.40 12.06 15.84
N SER A 32 -21.56 12.50 16.34
CA SER A 32 -22.70 11.63 16.68
C SER A 32 -23.79 11.61 15.59
N GLU A 33 -23.57 12.27 14.45
CA GLU A 33 -24.51 12.26 13.32
C GLU A 33 -24.80 10.84 12.82
N GLU A 34 -26.09 10.49 12.66
CA GLU A 34 -26.55 9.14 12.29
C GLU A 34 -25.94 8.60 10.99
N LYS A 35 -25.58 9.48 10.05
CA LYS A 35 -25.00 9.10 8.75
C LYS A 35 -23.53 8.69 8.84
N ARG A 36 -22.84 9.00 9.95
CA ARG A 36 -21.42 8.71 10.16
C ARG A 36 -21.24 7.32 10.75
N THR A 37 -21.27 6.32 9.87
CA THR A 37 -21.11 4.93 10.29
C THR A 37 -19.67 4.58 10.66
N TYR A 38 -18.66 5.29 10.14
CA TYR A 38 -17.26 5.15 10.53
C TYR A 38 -16.67 6.40 11.19
N HIS A 39 -16.76 7.58 10.56
CA HIS A 39 -16.12 8.83 11.00
C HIS A 39 -16.84 9.49 12.20
N ASN A 40 -16.97 8.73 13.28
CA ASN A 40 -17.67 9.06 14.52
C ASN A 40 -16.73 9.00 15.74
N LEU A 41 -17.29 9.19 16.95
CA LEU A 41 -16.52 9.22 18.20
C LEU A 41 -15.69 7.94 18.43
N ASP A 42 -16.14 6.76 17.98
CA ASP A 42 -15.35 5.52 18.10
C ASP A 42 -14.08 5.59 17.26
N SER A 43 -14.17 6.10 16.03
CA SER A 43 -12.99 6.25 15.17
C SER A 43 -12.00 7.28 15.71
N LEU A 44 -12.51 8.38 16.29
CA LEU A 44 -11.69 9.39 16.93
C LEU A 44 -10.99 8.80 18.16
N HIS A 45 -11.70 8.04 18.99
CA HIS A 45 -11.12 7.34 20.14
C HIS A 45 -10.01 6.36 19.71
N ASN A 46 -10.21 5.61 18.62
CA ASN A 46 -9.17 4.71 18.09
C ASN A 46 -7.94 5.48 17.63
N LYS A 47 -8.11 6.60 16.91
CA LYS A 47 -7.00 7.49 16.51
C LYS A 47 -6.27 8.06 17.73
N LEU A 48 -7.01 8.47 18.76
CA LEU A 48 -6.41 8.98 20.00
C LEU A 48 -5.59 7.89 20.71
N ASN A 49 -6.05 6.64 20.77
CA ASN A 49 -5.25 5.56 21.33
C ASN A 49 -3.89 5.42 20.60
N CYS A 50 -3.88 5.46 19.27
CA CYS A 50 -2.63 5.45 18.49
C CYS A 50 -1.80 6.72 18.71
N TYR A 51 -2.42 7.90 18.82
CA TYR A 51 -1.73 9.16 19.13
C TYR A 51 -0.93 9.06 20.43
N TYR A 52 -1.51 8.52 21.51
CA TYR A 52 -0.78 8.39 22.79
C TYR A 52 0.39 7.40 22.74
N GLU A 53 0.42 6.47 21.77
CA GLU A 53 1.57 5.59 21.56
C GLU A 53 2.74 6.31 20.89
N ILE A 54 2.46 7.35 20.10
CA ILE A 54 3.47 8.06 19.31
C ILE A 54 3.78 9.48 19.80
N LYS A 55 3.02 10.02 20.76
CA LYS A 55 3.05 11.46 21.09
C LYS A 55 4.44 11.98 21.46
N ASP A 56 5.28 11.14 22.06
CA ASP A 56 6.65 11.49 22.46
C ASP A 56 7.59 11.70 21.26
N ASN A 57 7.17 11.28 20.05
CA ASN A 57 7.90 11.52 18.80
C ASN A 57 7.44 12.79 18.07
N LEU A 58 6.34 13.42 18.50
CA LEU A 58 5.77 14.61 17.88
C LEU A 58 6.49 15.87 18.36
N LYS A 59 6.69 16.84 17.47
CA LYS A 59 7.26 18.15 17.81
C LYS A 59 6.23 19.04 18.51
N ASN A 60 5.01 19.06 18.00
CA ASN A 60 3.88 19.78 18.57
C ASN A 60 2.68 18.83 18.76
N PRO A 61 2.68 18.06 19.87
CA PRO A 61 1.58 17.15 20.19
C PRO A 61 0.22 17.86 20.30
N GLN A 62 0.18 19.13 20.71
CA GLN A 62 -1.04 19.91 20.88
C GLN A 62 -1.68 20.25 19.52
N ALA A 63 -0.88 20.69 18.54
CA ALA A 63 -1.36 20.94 17.18
C ALA A 63 -1.92 19.67 16.53
N VAL A 64 -1.26 18.53 16.73
CA VAL A 64 -1.73 17.23 16.23
C VAL A 64 -3.06 16.83 16.88
N LEU A 65 -3.24 17.03 18.19
CA LEU A 65 -4.53 16.77 18.83
C LEU A 65 -5.65 17.64 18.24
N LEU A 66 -5.45 18.95 18.14
CA LEU A 66 -6.43 19.85 17.54
C LEU A 66 -6.77 19.41 16.11
N ALA A 67 -5.77 19.08 15.30
CA ALA A 67 -5.99 18.56 13.96
C ALA A 67 -6.80 17.25 13.96
N LEU A 68 -6.58 16.33 14.90
CA LEU A 68 -7.35 15.09 15.02
C LEU A 68 -8.84 15.34 15.32
N PHE A 69 -9.15 16.31 16.17
CA PHE A 69 -10.53 16.71 16.48
C PHE A 69 -11.21 17.38 15.28
N PHE A 70 -10.51 18.28 14.58
CA PHE A 70 -11.11 19.09 13.52
C PHE A 70 -11.11 18.43 12.13
N GLN A 71 -10.24 17.45 11.82
CA GLN A 71 -10.08 16.88 10.47
C GLN A 71 -11.40 16.41 9.84
N ASN A 72 -12.31 15.86 10.64
CA ASN A 72 -13.62 15.35 10.22
C ASN A 72 -14.73 16.06 10.99
N PHE A 73 -14.53 17.32 11.42
CA PHE A 73 -15.57 18.09 12.11
C PHE A 73 -16.84 18.10 11.27
N GLU A 74 -16.73 18.44 9.99
CA GLU A 74 -17.80 18.32 9.01
C GLU A 74 -17.40 17.30 7.95
N TYR A 75 -18.12 16.18 7.88
CA TYR A 75 -17.82 15.06 6.98
C TYR A 75 -19.00 14.78 6.05
N ASP A 76 -18.80 15.01 4.75
CA ASP A 76 -19.74 14.62 3.70
C ASP A 76 -19.02 13.84 2.59
N PRO A 77 -19.20 12.50 2.50
CA PRO A 77 -18.57 11.69 1.46
C PRO A 77 -19.12 12.00 0.05
N LYS A 78 -20.19 12.81 -0.08
CA LYS A 78 -20.77 13.26 -1.36
C LYS A 78 -20.18 14.57 -1.83
N ALA A 79 -19.51 15.33 -0.95
CA ALA A 79 -18.89 16.59 -1.33
C ALA A 79 -17.83 16.33 -2.42
N LEU A 80 -17.84 17.16 -3.46
CA LEU A 80 -16.80 17.15 -4.48
C LEU A 80 -15.55 17.82 -3.91
N ASP A 81 -14.37 17.29 -4.25
CA ASP A 81 -13.05 17.77 -3.82
C ASP A 81 -12.95 19.31 -3.89
N GLY A 82 -12.73 19.99 -2.76
CA GLY A 82 -12.38 21.42 -2.75
C GLY A 82 -12.74 22.24 -1.52
N GLU A 83 -13.77 21.88 -0.74
CA GLU A 83 -14.14 22.62 0.47
C GLU A 83 -13.51 21.97 1.71
N ASN A 84 -12.35 22.47 2.14
CA ASN A 84 -11.75 22.05 3.41
C ASN A 84 -12.47 22.76 4.57
N LYS A 85 -13.70 22.35 4.86
CA LYS A 85 -14.52 22.90 5.94
C LYS A 85 -13.89 22.71 7.32
N SER A 86 -13.03 21.70 7.47
CA SER A 86 -12.27 21.46 8.69
C SER A 86 -11.37 22.66 9.06
N LEU A 87 -10.78 23.34 8.07
CA LEU A 87 -10.04 24.58 8.30
C LEU A 87 -10.94 25.74 8.72
N GLU A 88 -12.13 25.85 8.16
CA GLU A 88 -13.07 26.93 8.50
C GLU A 88 -13.53 26.79 9.96
N HIS A 89 -13.90 25.58 10.37
CA HIS A 89 -14.30 25.28 11.75
C HIS A 89 -13.14 25.49 12.74
N PHE A 90 -11.92 25.03 12.39
CA PHE A 90 -10.76 25.26 13.25
C PHE A 90 -10.42 26.75 13.39
N ASN A 91 -10.48 27.53 12.30
CA ASN A 91 -10.21 28.97 12.39
C ASN A 91 -11.27 29.71 13.21
N ALA A 92 -12.54 29.34 13.10
CA ALA A 92 -13.59 29.89 13.95
C ALA A 92 -13.35 29.58 15.44
N PHE A 93 -12.95 28.34 15.77
CA PHE A 93 -12.53 27.98 17.12
C PHE A 93 -11.31 28.79 17.58
N ALA A 94 -10.28 28.89 16.75
CA ALA A 94 -9.05 29.62 17.08
C ALA A 94 -9.32 31.11 17.32
N ASP A 95 -10.22 31.73 16.55
CA ASP A 95 -10.62 33.13 16.74
C ASP A 95 -11.41 33.32 18.04
N GLU A 96 -12.38 32.43 18.34
CA GLU A 96 -13.15 32.49 19.60
C GLU A 96 -12.29 32.21 20.83
N ALA A 97 -11.31 31.30 20.73
CA ALA A 97 -10.37 30.95 21.79
C ALA A 97 -9.18 31.92 21.89
N GLU A 98 -9.19 33.00 21.11
CA GLU A 98 -8.16 34.05 21.07
C GLU A 98 -6.73 33.54 20.76
N ILE A 99 -6.62 32.46 19.97
CA ILE A 99 -5.33 31.94 19.50
C ILE A 99 -4.76 32.91 18.43
N PRO A 100 -3.60 33.56 18.68
CA PRO A 100 -3.04 34.52 17.74
C PRO A 100 -2.83 33.95 16.33
N ALA A 101 -3.02 34.78 15.31
CA ALA A 101 -2.88 34.38 13.92
C ALA A 101 -1.46 33.91 13.55
N ASP A 102 -0.46 34.41 14.27
CA ASP A 102 0.96 34.09 14.14
C ASP A 102 1.46 33.06 15.19
N ALA A 103 0.55 32.48 15.99
CA ALA A 103 0.91 31.44 16.93
C ALA A 103 1.26 30.14 16.18
N GLU A 104 2.40 29.53 16.54
CA GLU A 104 2.89 28.26 15.98
C GLU A 104 1.81 27.16 16.05
N LEU A 105 1.08 27.07 17.17
CA LEU A 105 -0.04 26.14 17.35
C LEU A 105 -1.10 26.26 16.24
N ARG A 106 -1.48 27.49 15.87
CA ARG A 106 -2.51 27.75 14.86
C ARG A 106 -2.00 27.46 13.46
N GLU A 107 -0.78 27.90 13.16
CA GLU A 107 -0.11 27.66 11.88
C GLU A 107 0.03 26.16 11.61
N GLU A 108 0.62 25.42 12.54
CA GLU A 108 0.86 23.98 12.38
C GLU A 108 -0.44 23.18 12.33
N THR A 109 -1.44 23.51 13.15
CA THR A 109 -2.75 22.84 13.06
C THR A 109 -3.40 23.06 11.69
N CYS A 110 -3.30 24.28 11.14
CA CYS A 110 -3.80 24.55 9.79
C CYS A 110 -3.01 23.78 8.72
N GLU A 111 -1.70 23.63 8.84
CA GLU A 111 -0.90 22.82 7.92
C GLU A 111 -1.30 21.35 7.96
N LEU A 112 -1.48 20.77 9.15
CA LEU A 112 -1.95 19.40 9.33
C LEU A 112 -3.32 19.17 8.67
N LEU A 113 -4.27 20.08 8.90
CA LEU A 113 -5.61 20.00 8.29
C LEU A 113 -5.59 20.16 6.76
N LYS A 114 -4.65 20.92 6.19
CA LYS A 114 -4.44 21.01 4.74
C LYS A 114 -3.91 19.68 4.18
N VAL A 115 -2.96 19.07 4.88
CA VAL A 115 -2.36 17.78 4.49
C VAL A 115 -3.37 16.64 4.61
N ALA A 116 -4.27 16.64 5.61
CA ALA A 116 -5.37 15.69 5.71
C ALA A 116 -6.26 15.71 4.45
N ALA A 117 -6.60 16.89 3.93
CA ALA A 117 -7.47 17.01 2.76
C ALA A 117 -6.87 16.43 1.47
N THR A 118 -5.53 16.40 1.36
CA THR A 118 -4.84 15.83 0.19
C THR A 118 -4.31 14.42 0.42
N HIS A 119 -4.29 13.96 1.67
CA HIS A 119 -3.62 12.73 2.12
C HIS A 119 -2.19 12.58 1.57
N SER A 120 -1.48 13.71 1.40
CA SER A 120 -0.17 13.72 0.72
C SER A 120 0.66 14.95 1.08
N THR A 121 1.97 14.74 1.17
CA THR A 121 2.99 15.78 1.35
C THR A 121 3.93 15.79 0.14
N ASP A 122 4.78 16.80 0.03
CA ASP A 122 5.78 16.83 -1.06
C ASP A 122 6.83 15.71 -0.93
N ALA A 123 7.12 15.24 0.29
CA ALA A 123 8.00 14.09 0.51
C ALA A 123 7.43 12.81 -0.15
N HIS A 124 6.11 12.61 -0.13
CA HIS A 124 5.46 11.48 -0.80
C HIS A 124 5.63 11.48 -2.33
N LYS A 125 5.98 12.62 -2.93
CA LYS A 125 6.14 12.77 -4.38
C LYS A 125 7.58 12.50 -4.84
N ILE A 126 8.52 12.28 -3.91
CA ILE A 126 9.95 12.11 -4.18
C ILE A 126 10.37 10.68 -3.83
N GLY A 127 10.80 9.92 -4.84
CA GLY A 127 11.23 8.53 -4.65
C GLY A 127 12.42 8.41 -3.69
N GLY A 128 12.27 7.59 -2.64
CA GLY A 128 13.30 7.37 -1.62
C GLY A 128 13.31 8.41 -0.49
N ALA A 129 12.45 9.44 -0.54
CA ALA A 129 12.23 10.32 0.59
C ALA A 129 11.31 9.63 1.62
N PHE A 130 11.54 9.95 2.89
CA PHE A 130 10.65 9.57 3.98
C PHE A 130 10.35 10.83 4.79
N GLY A 131 9.14 10.89 5.33
CA GLY A 131 8.75 11.95 6.24
C GLY A 131 9.13 11.62 7.68
N GLY A 132 9.42 12.66 8.48
CA GLY A 132 9.70 12.55 9.91
C GLY A 132 9.17 13.74 10.70
N GLU A 133 8.16 14.40 10.13
CA GLU A 133 7.50 15.58 10.69
C GLU A 133 6.10 15.19 11.13
N ASP A 134 5.49 15.99 12.00
CA ASP A 134 4.18 15.75 12.58
C ASP A 134 3.10 15.49 11.53
N ALA A 135 3.19 16.13 10.35
CA ALA A 135 2.30 15.87 9.21
C ALA A 135 2.31 14.41 8.73
N HIS A 136 3.45 13.73 8.79
CA HIS A 136 3.57 12.34 8.38
C HIS A 136 3.02 11.40 9.45
N TYR A 137 3.33 11.66 10.72
CA TYR A 137 2.70 10.94 11.84
C TYR A 137 1.17 11.10 11.83
N PHE A 138 0.68 12.32 11.58
CA PHE A 138 -0.74 12.62 11.51
C PHE A 138 -1.46 11.85 10.38
N LEU A 139 -0.84 11.78 9.19
CA LEU A 139 -1.36 10.94 8.10
C LEU A 139 -1.31 9.44 8.42
N ASP A 140 -0.26 8.99 9.11
CA ASP A 140 -0.15 7.59 9.54
C ASP A 140 -1.23 7.22 10.57
N LEU A 141 -1.62 8.13 11.45
CA LEU A 141 -2.76 7.93 12.37
C LEU A 141 -4.09 7.69 11.61
N ASP A 142 -4.28 8.34 10.46
CA ASP A 142 -5.45 8.11 9.61
C ASP A 142 -5.39 6.76 8.89
N MET A 143 -4.19 6.33 8.49
CA MET A 143 -3.96 5.07 7.79
C MET A 143 -3.80 3.86 8.71
N ALA A 144 -3.64 4.04 10.03
CA ALA A 144 -3.40 2.97 11.01
C ALA A 144 -4.45 1.83 10.93
N MET A 145 -5.71 2.17 10.62
CA MET A 145 -6.80 1.21 10.44
C MET A 145 -6.52 0.18 9.34
N LEU A 146 -5.68 0.50 8.34
CA LEU A 146 -5.32 -0.44 7.26
C LEU A 146 -4.42 -1.58 7.74
N GLY A 147 -3.71 -1.39 8.86
CA GLY A 147 -2.83 -2.39 9.48
C GLY A 147 -3.49 -3.20 10.60
N SER A 148 -4.79 -3.03 10.85
CA SER A 148 -5.49 -3.74 11.92
C SER A 148 -5.64 -5.24 11.65
N SER A 149 -6.15 -5.98 12.65
CA SER A 149 -6.51 -7.39 12.44
C SER A 149 -7.56 -7.56 11.32
N PRO A 150 -7.64 -8.74 10.68
CA PRO A 150 -8.64 -9.01 9.65
C PRO A 150 -10.09 -8.75 10.09
N GLU A 151 -10.40 -9.02 11.35
CA GLU A 151 -11.72 -8.83 11.95
C GLU A 151 -12.05 -7.34 12.07
N SER A 152 -11.17 -6.55 12.70
CA SER A 152 -11.35 -5.10 12.82
C SER A 152 -11.40 -4.43 11.44
N TYR A 153 -10.57 -4.88 10.49
CA TYR A 153 -10.58 -4.35 9.13
C TYR A 153 -11.88 -4.71 8.39
N ALA A 154 -12.49 -5.86 8.66
CA ALA A 154 -13.78 -6.23 8.10
C ALA A 154 -14.90 -5.31 8.60
N GLU A 155 -14.95 -5.04 9.91
CA GLU A 155 -15.91 -4.09 10.49
C GLU A 155 -15.73 -2.68 9.92
N TYR A 156 -14.48 -2.21 9.82
CA TYR A 156 -14.15 -0.95 9.17
C TYR A 156 -14.70 -0.85 7.74
N ARG A 157 -14.54 -1.90 6.92
CA ARG A 157 -15.03 -1.90 5.54
C ARG A 157 -16.55 -1.77 5.46
N GLU A 158 -17.28 -2.46 6.34
CA GLU A 158 -18.74 -2.37 6.40
C GLU A 158 -19.19 -0.99 6.86
N LYS A 159 -18.53 -0.43 7.89
CA LYS A 159 -18.78 0.93 8.37
C LYS A 159 -18.53 1.97 7.28
N ILE A 160 -17.41 1.92 6.56
CA ILE A 160 -17.15 2.80 5.42
C ILE A 160 -18.18 2.58 4.30
N ARG A 161 -18.57 1.33 4.01
CA ARG A 161 -19.58 1.05 2.99
C ARG A 161 -20.91 1.75 3.30
N GLY A 162 -21.29 1.82 4.58
CA GLY A 162 -22.47 2.55 5.05
C GLY A 162 -22.47 4.04 4.69
N GLU A 163 -21.33 4.72 4.84
CA GLU A 163 -21.18 6.14 4.50
C GLU A 163 -21.31 6.38 2.98
N TYR A 164 -20.82 5.44 2.18
CA TYR A 164 -20.91 5.45 0.72
C TYR A 164 -22.15 4.71 0.19
N SER A 165 -23.18 4.48 1.01
CA SER A 165 -24.41 3.77 0.62
C SER A 165 -25.15 4.39 -0.58
N PHE A 166 -24.91 5.67 -0.86
CA PHE A 166 -25.43 6.36 -2.04
C PHE A 166 -24.78 5.93 -3.37
N LEU A 167 -23.65 5.23 -3.34
CA LEU A 167 -22.99 4.66 -4.52
C LEU A 167 -23.43 3.22 -4.78
N SER A 168 -23.54 2.86 -6.06
CA SER A 168 -23.70 1.47 -6.47
C SER A 168 -22.46 0.64 -6.13
N GLU A 169 -22.62 -0.67 -5.93
CA GLU A 169 -21.50 -1.60 -5.64
C GLU A 169 -20.34 -1.50 -6.64
N PRO A 170 -20.57 -1.47 -7.97
CA PRO A 170 -19.47 -1.34 -8.94
C PRO A 170 -18.72 -0.02 -8.79
N MET A 171 -19.42 1.09 -8.55
CA MET A 171 -18.80 2.41 -8.37
C MET A 171 -17.98 2.48 -7.09
N TYR A 172 -18.55 2.02 -5.96
CA TYR A 172 -17.84 1.97 -4.69
C TYR A 172 -16.58 1.11 -4.79
N THR A 173 -16.71 -0.09 -5.38
CA THR A 173 -15.58 -1.01 -5.58
C THR A 173 -14.48 -0.36 -6.42
N ALA A 174 -14.84 0.30 -7.52
CA ALA A 174 -13.86 0.98 -8.39
C ALA A 174 -13.13 2.12 -7.66
N LEU A 175 -13.84 2.94 -6.87
CA LEU A 175 -13.24 4.00 -6.06
C LEU A 175 -12.32 3.43 -4.97
N ARG A 176 -12.77 2.40 -4.26
CA ARG A 176 -11.97 1.79 -3.18
C ARG A 176 -10.72 1.11 -3.72
N LEU A 177 -10.80 0.43 -4.86
CA LEU A 177 -9.63 -0.14 -5.54
C LEU A 177 -8.64 0.94 -5.98
N LYS A 178 -9.11 2.11 -6.44
CA LYS A 178 -8.24 3.22 -6.81
C LYS A 178 -7.44 3.74 -5.61
N ALA A 179 -8.08 3.87 -4.45
CA ALA A 179 -7.41 4.29 -3.21
C ALA A 179 -6.38 3.24 -2.74
N LEU A 180 -6.74 1.96 -2.75
CA LEU A 180 -5.87 0.88 -2.25
C LEU A 180 -4.72 0.52 -3.19
N LYS A 181 -4.82 0.80 -4.50
CA LYS A 181 -3.83 0.41 -5.52
C LYS A 181 -2.40 0.89 -5.21
N TYR A 182 -2.28 2.06 -4.58
CA TYR A 182 -0.99 2.70 -4.29
C TYR A 182 -0.60 2.62 -2.82
N GLN A 183 -1.41 1.95 -1.99
CA GLN A 183 -1.11 1.79 -0.57
C GLN A 183 -0.07 0.68 -0.36
N ASN A 184 0.79 0.89 0.63
CA ASN A 184 1.74 -0.14 1.04
C ASN A 184 0.97 -1.34 1.59
N THR A 185 1.15 -2.49 0.96
CA THR A 185 0.49 -3.72 1.43
C THR A 185 1.15 -4.31 2.66
N TYR A 186 2.37 -3.86 3.01
CA TYR A 186 3.27 -4.43 4.05
C TYR A 186 3.37 -5.97 4.02
N ARG A 187 2.96 -6.56 2.90
CA ARG A 187 2.76 -8.00 2.75
C ARG A 187 4.11 -8.63 2.44
N LEU A 188 4.63 -9.46 3.32
CA LEU A 188 5.93 -10.13 3.11
C LEU A 188 5.81 -11.51 2.43
N THR A 189 4.60 -11.90 2.02
CA THR A 189 4.28 -13.21 1.44
C THR A 189 3.56 -13.08 0.10
N ALA A 190 3.69 -14.09 -0.76
CA ALA A 190 2.99 -14.12 -2.05
C ALA A 190 1.59 -14.75 -1.92
N TYR A 191 0.59 -14.22 -2.65
CA TYR A 191 -0.74 -14.84 -2.75
C TYR A 191 -0.75 -16.00 -3.76
N ASN A 192 0.01 -15.85 -4.84
CA ASN A 192 0.23 -16.81 -5.91
C ASN A 192 1.74 -17.03 -6.04
N PRO A 193 2.34 -17.84 -5.14
CA PRO A 193 3.76 -18.13 -5.17
C PRO A 193 4.16 -18.82 -6.48
N PHE A 194 5.46 -18.78 -6.79
CA PHE A 194 6.01 -19.49 -7.94
C PHE A 194 5.74 -20.99 -7.80
N LYS A 195 5.10 -21.59 -8.81
CA LYS A 195 4.75 -23.01 -8.83
C LYS A 195 5.56 -23.70 -9.91
N VAL A 196 6.34 -24.71 -9.51
CA VAL A 196 7.21 -25.48 -10.41
C VAL A 196 6.39 -26.24 -11.46
N ASP A 197 5.36 -26.98 -11.05
CA ASP A 197 4.54 -27.81 -11.96
C ASP A 197 3.99 -27.11 -13.23
N PRO A 198 3.33 -25.93 -13.15
CA PRO A 198 2.88 -25.25 -14.36
C PRO A 198 4.04 -24.71 -15.20
N VAL A 199 5.16 -24.32 -14.56
CA VAL A 199 6.34 -23.82 -15.25
C VAL A 199 7.04 -24.95 -16.01
N ASP A 200 7.21 -26.12 -15.40
CA ASP A 200 7.72 -27.34 -16.04
C ASP A 200 6.95 -27.67 -17.32
N LYS A 201 5.61 -27.63 -17.24
CA LYS A 201 4.74 -27.89 -18.39
C LYS A 201 4.92 -26.85 -19.50
N ILE A 202 5.05 -25.57 -19.15
CA ILE A 202 5.29 -24.48 -20.12
C ILE A 202 6.63 -24.65 -20.82
N ILE A 203 7.69 -24.95 -20.06
CA ILE A 203 9.04 -25.14 -20.60
C ILE A 203 9.05 -26.34 -21.54
N LYS A 204 8.56 -27.49 -21.08
CA LYS A 204 8.53 -28.73 -21.87
C LYS A 204 7.77 -28.54 -23.18
N MET A 205 6.55 -27.99 -23.11
CA MET A 205 5.73 -27.75 -24.31
C MET A 205 6.42 -26.77 -25.27
N THR A 206 6.96 -25.67 -24.75
CA THR A 206 7.57 -24.63 -25.59
C THR A 206 8.86 -25.10 -26.25
N MET A 207 9.71 -25.83 -25.52
CA MET A 207 10.95 -26.37 -26.07
C MET A 207 10.68 -27.43 -27.14
N ILE A 208 9.78 -28.39 -26.87
CA ILE A 208 9.45 -29.43 -27.87
C ILE A 208 8.91 -28.78 -29.14
N THR A 209 7.86 -27.96 -29.04
CA THR A 209 7.23 -27.33 -30.22
C THR A 209 8.17 -26.44 -31.01
N LYS A 210 9.13 -25.76 -30.36
CA LYS A 210 10.05 -24.84 -31.05
C LYS A 210 11.31 -25.50 -31.58
N LEU A 211 11.70 -26.68 -31.06
CA LEU A 211 12.98 -27.32 -31.38
C LEU A 211 12.84 -28.65 -32.14
N GLU A 212 11.61 -29.14 -32.38
CA GLU A 212 11.35 -30.45 -33.00
C GLU A 212 12.02 -30.64 -34.37
N ASP A 213 11.89 -29.65 -35.26
CA ASP A 213 12.35 -29.75 -36.66
C ASP A 213 13.63 -28.92 -36.95
N ILE A 214 14.36 -28.54 -35.91
CA ILE A 214 15.57 -27.71 -36.06
C ILE A 214 16.81 -28.61 -36.18
N SER A 215 17.75 -28.21 -37.02
CA SER A 215 19.12 -28.72 -37.03
C SER A 215 20.08 -27.65 -36.51
N TYR A 216 21.20 -28.07 -35.92
CA TYR A 216 22.17 -27.14 -35.37
C TYR A 216 22.78 -26.25 -36.46
N ASP A 217 22.66 -24.95 -36.27
CA ASP A 217 23.39 -23.91 -37.00
C ASP A 217 23.74 -22.80 -36.00
N ALA A 218 25.01 -22.37 -35.98
CA ALA A 218 25.49 -21.46 -34.95
C ALA A 218 24.78 -20.10 -34.95
N VAL A 219 24.34 -19.60 -36.11
CA VAL A 219 23.71 -18.28 -36.26
C VAL A 219 22.20 -18.37 -35.99
N GLU A 220 21.55 -19.41 -36.51
CA GLU A 220 20.12 -19.62 -36.30
C GLU A 220 19.82 -20.06 -34.85
N CYS A 221 20.62 -20.94 -34.26
CA CYS A 221 20.41 -21.39 -32.88
C CYS A 221 20.50 -20.24 -31.87
N LEU A 222 21.32 -19.22 -32.10
CA LEU A 222 21.34 -18.01 -31.25
C LEU A 222 19.99 -17.29 -31.23
N LYS A 223 19.39 -17.09 -32.40
CA LYS A 223 18.05 -16.47 -32.54
C LYS A 223 16.96 -17.36 -31.93
N VAL A 224 17.08 -18.67 -32.11
CA VAL A 224 16.16 -19.65 -31.54
C VAL A 224 16.23 -19.63 -30.01
N CYS A 225 17.42 -19.59 -29.40
CA CYS A 225 17.59 -19.46 -27.95
C CYS A 225 16.84 -18.24 -27.40
N GLU A 226 17.03 -17.06 -28.02
CA GLU A 226 16.37 -15.83 -27.61
C GLU A 226 14.83 -15.95 -27.76
N SER A 227 14.37 -16.47 -28.90
CA SER A 227 12.94 -16.66 -29.17
C SER A 227 12.29 -17.61 -28.16
N VAL A 228 12.93 -18.73 -27.85
CA VAL A 228 12.45 -19.73 -26.88
C VAL A 228 12.44 -19.15 -25.48
N ALA A 229 13.52 -18.47 -25.07
CA ALA A 229 13.61 -17.83 -23.75
C ALA A 229 12.52 -16.76 -23.56
N SER A 230 12.30 -15.90 -24.57
CA SER A 230 11.23 -14.89 -24.54
C SER A 230 9.86 -15.55 -24.46
N ALA A 231 9.58 -16.56 -25.29
CA ALA A 231 8.29 -17.24 -25.31
C ALA A 231 7.98 -17.93 -23.97
N ILE A 232 8.98 -18.57 -23.34
CA ILE A 232 8.83 -19.18 -22.01
C ILE A 232 8.55 -18.08 -20.98
N ARG A 233 9.35 -17.01 -20.95
CA ARG A 233 9.18 -15.89 -20.03
C ARG A 233 7.79 -15.28 -20.13
N ASP A 234 7.31 -15.02 -21.34
CA ASP A 234 6.03 -14.34 -21.55
C ASP A 234 4.84 -15.24 -21.18
N LYS A 235 4.92 -16.55 -21.44
CA LYS A 235 3.93 -17.53 -20.95
C LYS A 235 3.92 -17.63 -19.42
N ILE A 236 5.07 -17.58 -18.77
CA ILE A 236 5.16 -17.62 -17.31
C ILE A 236 4.63 -16.33 -16.69
N LYS A 237 4.88 -15.17 -17.31
CA LYS A 237 4.30 -13.89 -16.87
C LYS A 237 2.77 -13.93 -16.83
N ASN A 238 2.12 -14.64 -17.75
CA ASN A 238 0.66 -14.80 -17.77
C ASN A 238 0.11 -15.64 -16.60
N LEU A 239 0.96 -16.37 -15.87
CA LEU A 239 0.55 -17.04 -14.63
C LEU A 239 0.40 -16.07 -13.45
N ASN A 240 0.84 -14.82 -13.61
CA ASN A 240 0.72 -13.75 -12.61
C ASN A 240 1.22 -14.17 -11.22
N PHE A 241 2.42 -14.77 -11.16
CA PHE A 241 3.10 -14.96 -9.88
C PHE A 241 3.46 -13.60 -9.29
N ASP A 242 3.08 -13.36 -8.05
CA ASP A 242 3.33 -12.08 -7.38
C ASP A 242 4.62 -12.11 -6.59
N ARG A 243 5.38 -11.01 -6.62
CA ARG A 243 6.67 -10.86 -5.89
C ARG A 243 7.78 -11.81 -6.37
N TYR A 244 7.75 -12.24 -7.64
CA TYR A 244 8.84 -13.00 -8.26
C TYR A 244 9.46 -12.30 -9.46
N LYS A 245 10.80 -12.27 -9.49
CA LYS A 245 11.59 -12.01 -10.70
C LYS A 245 11.83 -13.35 -11.39
N ILE A 246 11.45 -13.41 -12.66
CA ILE A 246 11.61 -14.63 -13.47
C ILE A 246 12.86 -14.49 -14.33
N VAL A 247 13.80 -15.41 -14.15
CA VAL A 247 15.02 -15.50 -14.97
C VAL A 247 14.94 -16.75 -15.80
N VAL A 248 15.04 -16.62 -17.12
CA VAL A 248 15.00 -17.75 -18.07
C VAL A 248 16.34 -17.83 -18.78
N SER A 249 16.99 -18.98 -18.71
CA SER A 249 18.23 -19.27 -19.43
C SER A 249 18.02 -20.48 -20.34
N VAL A 250 18.34 -20.32 -21.62
CA VAL A 250 18.26 -21.39 -22.63
C VAL A 250 19.61 -21.52 -23.30
N THR A 251 20.13 -22.74 -23.33
CA THR A 251 21.43 -23.07 -23.92
C THR A 251 21.25 -24.17 -24.94
N ILE A 252 21.72 -23.97 -26.17
CA ILE A 252 21.78 -24.99 -27.23
C ILE A 252 23.24 -25.31 -27.52
N ILE A 253 23.56 -26.60 -27.56
CA ILE A 253 24.94 -27.10 -27.68
C ILE A 253 24.98 -28.15 -28.79
N GLU A 254 25.85 -27.97 -29.78
CA GLU A 254 26.07 -28.93 -30.86
C GLU A 254 26.44 -30.32 -30.33
N LYS A 255 26.03 -31.39 -31.00
CA LYS A 255 26.54 -32.74 -30.72
C LYS A 255 27.80 -33.02 -31.53
N ALA A 256 28.94 -32.99 -30.84
CA ALA A 256 30.28 -33.24 -31.37
C ALA A 256 31.01 -34.35 -30.60
N ASN A 257 30.27 -35.33 -30.05
CA ASN A 257 30.79 -36.42 -29.21
C ASN A 257 31.53 -35.95 -27.95
N GLN A 258 31.04 -34.86 -27.33
CA GLN A 258 31.54 -34.30 -26.08
C GLN A 258 30.62 -34.60 -24.90
N SER A 259 31.17 -34.56 -23.69
CA SER A 259 30.39 -34.53 -22.46
C SER A 259 30.13 -33.09 -22.01
N ILE A 260 28.98 -32.84 -21.39
CA ILE A 260 28.59 -31.53 -20.88
C ILE A 260 28.14 -31.71 -19.42
N GLN A 261 28.66 -30.89 -18.52
CA GLN A 261 28.22 -30.82 -17.14
C GLN A 261 27.83 -29.37 -16.84
N SER A 262 26.60 -29.18 -16.35
CA SER A 262 26.12 -27.90 -15.85
C SER A 262 25.98 -28.00 -14.33
N ALA A 263 26.53 -27.02 -13.62
CA ALA A 263 26.41 -26.90 -12.18
C ALA A 263 25.94 -25.49 -11.86
N MET A 264 25.14 -25.38 -10.80
CA MET A 264 24.40 -24.18 -10.46
C MET A 264 24.53 -23.97 -8.96
N GLY A 265 24.95 -22.77 -8.55
CA GLY A 265 25.17 -22.43 -7.16
C GLY A 265 24.54 -21.08 -6.85
N PHE A 266 23.77 -21.02 -5.76
CA PHE A 266 23.01 -19.84 -5.36
C PHE A 266 23.05 -19.65 -3.86
N LEU A 267 22.93 -18.40 -3.43
CA LEU A 267 22.54 -18.03 -2.08
C LEU A 267 21.13 -17.42 -2.19
N TRP A 268 20.13 -18.15 -1.71
CA TRP A 268 18.72 -17.84 -1.96
C TRP A 268 17.83 -18.33 -0.81
N ASP A 269 16.58 -17.91 -0.78
CA ASP A 269 15.59 -18.31 0.22
C ASP A 269 15.06 -19.72 -0.10
N ALA A 270 15.32 -20.70 0.78
CA ALA A 270 14.98 -22.10 0.54
C ALA A 270 13.47 -22.39 0.54
N GLU A 271 12.65 -21.49 1.07
CA GLU A 271 11.20 -21.64 1.13
C GLU A 271 10.50 -20.93 -0.03
N LYS A 272 11.03 -19.77 -0.44
CA LYS A 272 10.38 -18.90 -1.44
C LYS A 272 10.97 -19.07 -2.82
N ASP A 273 12.28 -19.24 -2.94
CA ASP A 273 12.95 -19.34 -4.24
C ASP A 273 12.86 -20.76 -4.79
N ASN A 274 12.64 -20.85 -6.10
CA ASN A 274 12.58 -22.14 -6.76
C ASN A 274 13.02 -22.08 -8.22
N TYR A 275 13.21 -23.24 -8.82
CA TYR A 275 13.68 -23.37 -10.18
C TYR A 275 13.06 -24.58 -10.87
N SER A 276 13.04 -24.53 -12.19
CA SER A 276 12.60 -25.61 -13.06
C SER A 276 13.63 -25.79 -14.17
N THR A 277 13.94 -27.03 -14.50
CA THR A 277 14.88 -27.35 -15.57
C THR A 277 14.30 -28.35 -16.54
N PHE A 278 14.64 -28.23 -17.81
CA PHE A 278 14.27 -29.21 -18.82
C PHE A 278 15.38 -29.34 -19.87
N SER A 279 15.67 -30.58 -20.24
CA SER A 279 16.61 -30.92 -21.31
C SER A 279 15.85 -31.52 -22.49
N TYR A 280 16.17 -31.06 -23.69
CA TYR A 280 15.66 -31.58 -24.95
C TYR A 280 16.82 -32.07 -25.82
N GLU A 281 16.72 -33.30 -26.27
CA GLU A 281 17.76 -33.94 -27.09
C GLU A 281 17.28 -34.05 -28.54
N ALA A 282 17.96 -33.34 -29.45
CA ALA A 282 17.72 -33.40 -30.89
C ALA A 282 18.75 -34.31 -31.57
N ARG A 283 18.67 -34.44 -32.90
CA ARG A 283 19.64 -35.23 -33.69
C ARG A 283 21.03 -34.61 -33.70
N THR A 284 21.11 -33.29 -33.87
CA THR A 284 22.38 -32.55 -34.10
C THR A 284 22.81 -31.67 -32.93
N PHE A 285 21.96 -31.51 -31.90
CA PHE A 285 22.28 -30.71 -30.72
C PHE A 285 21.58 -31.25 -29.46
N HIS A 286 22.00 -30.73 -28.32
CA HIS A 286 21.33 -30.83 -27.03
C HIS A 286 20.93 -29.44 -26.56
N ALA A 287 19.69 -29.28 -26.10
CA ALA A 287 19.19 -28.02 -25.56
C ALA A 287 18.85 -28.19 -24.07
N TYR A 288 19.20 -27.19 -23.27
CA TYR A 288 18.94 -27.13 -21.84
C TYR A 288 18.30 -25.80 -21.49
N CYS A 289 17.20 -25.83 -20.76
CA CYS A 289 16.53 -24.65 -20.23
C CYS A 289 16.48 -24.73 -18.71
N CYS A 290 16.77 -23.60 -18.06
CA CYS A 290 16.56 -23.40 -16.65
C CYS A 290 15.77 -22.11 -16.44
N VAL A 291 14.73 -22.19 -15.62
CA VAL A 291 13.92 -21.05 -15.18
C VAL A 291 14.01 -20.93 -13.68
N PHE A 292 14.24 -19.72 -13.19
CA PHE A 292 14.25 -19.38 -11.79
C PHE A 292 13.08 -18.46 -11.45
N GLY A 293 12.40 -18.75 -10.36
CA GLY A 293 11.53 -17.82 -9.66
C GLY A 293 12.25 -17.31 -8.43
N LEU A 294 12.72 -16.06 -8.47
CA LEU A 294 13.41 -15.40 -7.37
C LEU A 294 12.46 -14.42 -6.68
N TYR A 295 12.18 -14.65 -5.41
CA TYR A 295 11.36 -13.80 -4.57
C TYR A 295 12.01 -12.44 -4.37
N TYR A 296 11.20 -11.39 -4.43
CA TYR A 296 11.65 -10.05 -4.08
C TYR A 296 10.62 -9.37 -3.19
N GLU A 297 11.13 -8.53 -2.29
CA GLU A 297 10.31 -7.71 -1.40
C GLU A 297 9.79 -6.44 -2.09
#